data_AF-A0AAU7ZJS8-F1
#
_entry.id   AF-A0AAU7ZJS8-F1
#
_cell.length_a   1.000
_cell.length_b   1.000
_cell.length_c   1.000
_cell.angle_alpha   90.00
_cell.angle_beta   90.00
_cell.angle_gamma   90.00
#
_symmetry.space_group_name_H-M   'P 1'
#
loop_
_entity.id
_entity.type
_entity.pdbx_description
1 polymer ?
#
loop_
_entity_poly.entity_id
_entity_poly.type
_entity_poly.pdbx_seq_one_letter_code
_entity_poly.pdbx_strand_id
1 'polypeptide(L)'
;MFHGGSGPGAEWYLSVDIKVFQLKAGEKMFGLTAGQGTSPQDGATTWIQKTIDNLNTDPAGLGPVFDGMSSDEDTAALNLLQTDSSGNNIYNFALARVRYQDTQVASNVSVFFRIFAAQQVATTYDPTTTYRSYTSGSTVVPVLGLQADEIVTIPCFATPRVDASQALSRQTDPKNTHTINPDPLGAVVDTFYGCWLDINQPGDLRFPDRMVANTPADYPYGPYGSFNNLVSILQLVRSQHQCLVCEVSFAPDPITVGDDPSDTDKLAQRNLAFVSSANPGVDPSRIIPQTFELKPSPKALKLDQKPDELVIDWGNVPSGSVAQIYLPGTTSTAILAWAGNLYTTHNLKAADPHTIEVNAGGTTYIPIPKGGLVNLAGLLSIQLPAGVKKGDNYEVVVRQITSDDYTNPLIPQASEQNKKAQAIVGAPPQYAWRHTSGIFKLNIPVDTKTELRETEERYYAILQFIAKAIPVATRWYPVFERYLKQVAGRVKGFGGDPCLILPSGTGALPGDGKQPEPCGGDQVVKFVGKVAGLVYDHFGDFDGFILEERCDHVRRFRCRGYRLAQVLREAWKDRATVTVLTDSCDESCPIEVIVGGEPSGCCD
;
A
#
# COMPACT_ATOMS: atom_id res chain seq x y z
N MET A 1 -2.00 -30.35 -16.26
CA MET A 1 -3.15 -29.44 -16.42
C MET A 1 -3.58 -29.05 -15.03
N PHE A 2 -3.45 -27.77 -14.68
CA PHE A 2 -4.08 -27.24 -13.47
C PHE A 2 -5.56 -27.00 -13.81
N HIS A 3 -6.45 -27.89 -13.37
CA HIS A 3 -7.90 -27.73 -13.55
C HIS A 3 -8.56 -27.63 -12.18
N GLY A 4 -8.99 -26.42 -11.82
CA GLY A 4 -9.88 -26.17 -10.69
C GLY A 4 -11.22 -26.86 -10.91
N GLY A 5 -11.54 -27.82 -10.05
CA GLY A 5 -12.89 -28.35 -9.94
C GLY A 5 -13.85 -27.27 -9.46
N SER A 6 -14.94 -27.06 -10.19
CA SER A 6 -16.03 -26.15 -9.85
C SER A 6 -16.84 -26.70 -8.66
N GLY A 7 -16.40 -26.40 -7.44
CA GLY A 7 -17.13 -26.64 -6.19
C GLY A 7 -16.91 -25.47 -5.21
N PRO A 8 -17.84 -25.21 -4.27
CA PRO A 8 -17.68 -24.13 -3.30
C PRO A 8 -16.51 -24.46 -2.37
N GLY A 9 -15.44 -23.67 -2.43
CA GLY A 9 -14.20 -23.88 -1.69
C GLY A 9 -13.23 -24.82 -2.42
N ALA A 10 -12.70 -24.38 -3.57
CA ALA A 10 -11.67 -25.15 -4.27
C ALA A 10 -10.36 -25.16 -3.44
N GLU A 11 -10.04 -26.30 -2.84
CA GLU A 11 -8.90 -26.56 -1.93
C GLU A 11 -7.50 -26.37 -2.58
N TRP A 12 -7.43 -25.90 -3.84
CA TRP A 12 -6.24 -25.96 -4.71
C TRP A 12 -5.83 -24.61 -5.32
N TYR A 13 -6.45 -23.50 -4.90
CA TYR A 13 -6.08 -22.17 -5.41
C TYR A 13 -4.87 -21.61 -4.64
N LEU A 14 -3.95 -20.97 -5.37
CA LEU A 14 -2.80 -20.29 -4.79
C LEU A 14 -3.21 -19.25 -3.72
N SER A 15 -4.42 -18.69 -3.81
CA SER A 15 -4.97 -17.74 -2.85
C SER A 15 -5.17 -18.29 -1.44
N VAL A 16 -5.34 -19.61 -1.28
CA VAL A 16 -5.38 -20.30 0.01
C VAL A 16 -3.96 -20.62 0.52
N ASP A 17 -3.02 -20.74 -0.41
CA ASP A 17 -1.66 -21.21 -0.20
C ASP A 17 -0.61 -20.09 -0.19
N ILE A 18 -1.03 -18.85 0.09
CA ILE A 18 -0.15 -17.70 0.32
C ILE A 18 -0.22 -17.25 1.79
N LYS A 19 0.93 -17.08 2.43
CA LYS A 19 1.06 -16.61 3.81
C LYS A 19 1.98 -15.38 3.86
N VAL A 20 1.59 -14.40 4.67
CA VAL A 20 2.36 -13.19 4.95
C VAL A 20 2.49 -13.06 6.45
N PHE A 21 3.67 -12.65 6.92
CA PHE A 21 3.97 -12.58 8.34
C PHE A 21 5.20 -11.71 8.60
N GLN A 22 5.36 -11.30 9.86
CA GLN A 22 6.57 -10.66 10.34
C GLN A 22 7.33 -11.57 11.31
N LEU A 23 8.65 -11.37 11.39
CA LEU A 23 9.51 -11.96 12.41
C LEU A 23 10.48 -10.90 12.93
N LYS A 24 10.69 -10.88 14.24
CA LYS A 24 11.75 -10.09 14.86
C LYS A 24 13.02 -10.91 14.94
N ALA A 25 14.16 -10.26 14.82
CA ALA A 25 15.43 -10.91 15.08
C ALA A 25 15.45 -11.48 16.52
N GLY A 26 15.81 -12.76 16.63
CA GLY A 26 15.73 -13.58 17.85
C GLY A 26 14.54 -14.53 17.89
N GLU A 27 13.47 -14.29 17.12
CA GLU A 27 12.30 -15.17 17.07
C GLU A 27 12.57 -16.45 16.26
N LYS A 28 11.79 -17.49 16.55
CA LYS A 28 11.94 -18.81 15.95
C LYS A 28 10.73 -19.21 15.13
N MET A 29 10.96 -19.73 13.94
CA MET A 29 9.92 -20.29 13.06
C MET A 29 10.57 -21.27 12.07
N PHE A 30 9.83 -22.31 11.65
CA PHE A 30 10.32 -23.38 10.75
C PHE A 30 11.66 -24.02 11.20
N GLY A 31 11.84 -24.17 12.51
CA GLY A 31 13.07 -24.72 13.10
C GLY A 31 14.29 -23.79 13.03
N LEU A 32 14.12 -22.55 12.56
CA LEU A 32 15.18 -21.55 12.39
C LEU A 32 14.98 -20.38 13.35
N THR A 33 16.08 -19.71 13.72
CA THR A 33 16.03 -18.43 14.44
C THR A 33 16.33 -17.31 13.44
N ALA A 34 15.50 -16.26 13.40
CA ALA A 34 15.77 -15.06 12.61
C ALA A 34 16.96 -14.32 13.22
N GLY A 35 18.07 -14.21 12.49
CA GLY A 35 19.26 -13.51 12.99
C GLY A 35 19.17 -12.00 12.81
N GLN A 36 19.96 -11.23 13.57
CA GLN A 36 20.16 -9.79 13.28
C GLN A 36 20.85 -9.56 11.93
N GLY A 37 21.69 -10.50 11.50
CA GLY A 37 22.54 -10.35 10.32
C GLY A 37 23.62 -9.29 10.51
N THR A 38 24.44 -9.12 9.48
CA THR A 38 25.37 -7.98 9.35
C THR A 38 24.66 -6.72 8.83
N SER A 39 23.51 -6.91 8.21
CA SER A 39 22.54 -5.89 7.80
C SER A 39 21.13 -6.51 7.83
N PRO A 40 20.05 -5.70 7.81
CA PRO A 40 18.70 -6.25 7.70
C PRO A 40 18.51 -7.15 6.47
N GLN A 41 19.09 -6.79 5.33
CA GLN A 41 19.05 -7.60 4.10
C GLN A 41 19.74 -8.96 4.27
N ASP A 42 20.93 -8.97 4.87
CA ASP A 42 21.68 -10.21 5.11
C ASP A 42 20.93 -11.15 6.06
N GLY A 43 20.40 -10.62 7.16
CA GLY A 43 19.59 -11.38 8.12
C GLY A 43 18.34 -11.97 7.49
N ALA A 44 17.59 -11.15 6.74
CA ALA A 44 16.33 -11.56 6.13
C ALA A 44 16.53 -12.58 5.01
N THR A 45 17.45 -12.31 4.07
CA THR A 45 17.68 -13.19 2.91
C THR A 45 18.31 -14.52 3.32
N THR A 46 19.20 -14.53 4.32
CA THR A 46 19.74 -15.78 4.88
C THR A 46 18.65 -16.64 5.51
N TRP A 47 17.73 -16.01 6.25
CA TRP A 47 16.64 -16.75 6.92
C TRP A 47 15.65 -17.32 5.90
N ILE A 48 15.13 -16.51 4.97
CA ILE A 48 14.08 -16.96 4.04
C ILE A 48 14.58 -18.06 3.10
N GLN A 49 15.83 -17.99 2.61
CA GLN A 49 16.39 -19.04 1.75
C GLN A 49 16.49 -20.38 2.48
N LYS A 50 16.90 -20.38 3.76
CA LYS A 50 16.93 -21.59 4.59
C LYS A 50 15.53 -22.11 4.92
N THR A 51 14.56 -21.22 5.13
CA THR A 51 13.16 -21.60 5.34
C THR A 51 12.60 -22.33 4.12
N ILE A 52 12.84 -21.81 2.90
CA ILE A 52 12.43 -22.45 1.65
C ILE A 52 13.10 -23.83 1.50
N ASP A 53 14.40 -23.94 1.80
CA ASP A 53 15.11 -25.21 1.74
C ASP A 53 14.55 -26.23 2.73
N ASN A 54 14.29 -25.82 3.98
CA ASN A 54 13.71 -26.69 5.00
C ASN A 54 12.32 -27.18 4.61
N LEU A 55 11.44 -26.29 4.15
CA LEU A 55 10.08 -26.62 3.73
C LEU A 55 10.05 -27.61 2.56
N ASN A 56 10.95 -27.45 1.59
CA ASN A 56 11.03 -28.36 0.44
C ASN A 56 11.77 -29.67 0.76
N THR A 57 12.59 -29.71 1.82
CA THR A 57 13.28 -30.93 2.27
C THR A 57 12.40 -31.80 3.15
N ASP A 58 11.59 -31.18 4.02
CA ASP A 58 10.65 -31.88 4.93
C ASP A 58 9.24 -31.25 4.85
N PRO A 59 8.55 -31.39 3.71
CA PRO A 59 7.21 -30.85 3.53
C PRO A 59 6.19 -31.50 4.47
N ALA A 60 6.39 -32.77 4.85
CA ALA A 60 5.49 -33.48 5.76
C ALA A 60 5.61 -32.99 7.22
N GLY A 61 6.82 -32.69 7.70
CA GLY A 61 7.04 -32.18 9.06
C GLY A 61 6.75 -30.69 9.19
N LEU A 62 7.06 -29.89 8.18
CA LEU A 62 6.94 -28.42 8.25
C LEU A 62 5.71 -27.86 7.53
N GLY A 63 5.06 -28.61 6.65
CA GLY A 63 3.78 -28.25 6.03
C GLY A 63 2.69 -27.89 7.06
N PRO A 64 2.49 -28.68 8.13
CA PRO A 64 1.53 -28.34 9.17
C PRO A 64 1.86 -27.03 9.92
N VAL A 65 3.14 -26.64 9.99
CA VAL A 65 3.54 -25.35 10.57
C VAL A 65 3.10 -24.22 9.64
N PHE A 66 3.27 -24.37 8.33
CA PHE A 66 2.77 -23.43 7.32
C PHE A 66 1.24 -23.33 7.35
N ASP A 67 0.53 -24.46 7.44
CA ASP A 67 -0.93 -24.50 7.50
C ASP A 67 -1.45 -23.82 8.79
N GLY A 68 -0.74 -24.00 9.91
CA GLY A 68 -1.05 -23.39 11.20
C GLY A 68 -0.73 -21.90 11.31
N MET A 69 -0.09 -21.29 10.30
CA MET A 69 0.13 -19.84 10.29
C MET A 69 -1.20 -19.11 10.20
N SER A 70 -1.38 -18.15 11.11
CA SER A 70 -2.61 -17.36 11.19
C SER A 70 -2.89 -16.68 9.85
N SER A 71 -4.14 -16.83 9.41
CA SER A 71 -4.72 -16.08 8.30
C SER A 71 -5.50 -14.85 8.79
N ASP A 72 -5.43 -14.53 10.08
CA ASP A 72 -6.10 -13.36 10.64
C ASP A 72 -5.30 -12.10 10.31
N GLU A 73 -6.01 -11.02 10.00
CA GLU A 73 -5.38 -9.82 9.44
C GLU A 73 -4.58 -9.02 10.46
N ASP A 74 -4.97 -9.10 11.74
CA ASP A 74 -4.29 -8.40 12.84
C ASP A 74 -2.95 -9.05 13.22
N THR A 75 -2.80 -10.35 12.97
CA THR A 75 -1.61 -11.15 13.33
C THR A 75 -0.65 -11.36 12.16
N ALA A 76 -1.17 -11.40 10.93
CA ALA A 76 -0.40 -11.52 9.69
C ALA A 76 0.10 -10.18 9.13
N ALA A 77 -0.04 -9.10 9.90
CA ALA A 77 0.26 -7.75 9.44
C ALA A 77 1.74 -7.49 9.18
N LEU A 78 1.96 -6.75 8.09
CA LEU A 78 3.24 -6.18 7.71
C LEU A 78 3.56 -4.96 8.56
N ASN A 79 4.85 -4.72 8.79
CA ASN A 79 5.32 -3.62 9.62
C ASN A 79 6.25 -2.70 8.85
N LEU A 80 5.97 -1.40 8.91
CA LEU A 80 6.79 -0.38 8.28
C LEU A 80 7.97 0.08 9.16
N LEU A 81 7.99 -0.29 10.44
CA LEU A 81 9.14 -0.06 11.31
C LEU A 81 10.27 -1.02 10.96
N GLN A 82 11.50 -0.49 10.87
CA GLN A 82 12.69 -1.29 10.61
C GLN A 82 13.10 -2.10 11.85
N THR A 83 12.94 -1.53 13.05
CA THR A 83 13.31 -2.17 14.31
C THR A 83 12.22 -2.05 15.36
N ASP A 84 12.19 -2.99 16.30
CA ASP A 84 11.38 -2.84 17.51
C ASP A 84 12.00 -1.80 18.48
N SER A 85 11.33 -1.57 19.61
CA SER A 85 11.79 -0.64 20.65
C SER A 85 13.10 -1.07 21.32
N SER A 86 13.49 -2.34 21.21
CA SER A 86 14.77 -2.87 21.71
C SER A 86 15.88 -2.80 20.66
N GLY A 87 15.59 -2.30 19.45
CA GLY A 87 16.53 -2.21 18.34
C GLY A 87 16.71 -3.52 17.57
N ASN A 88 15.85 -4.52 17.76
CA ASN A 88 15.89 -5.73 16.96
C ASN A 88 15.26 -5.49 15.59
N ASN A 89 15.90 -5.97 14.52
CA ASN A 89 15.33 -5.89 13.18
C ASN A 89 13.96 -6.59 13.11
N ILE A 90 13.01 -5.93 12.44
CA ILE A 90 11.71 -6.48 12.08
C ILE A 90 11.78 -6.87 10.60
N TYR A 91 11.50 -8.12 10.31
CA TYR A 91 11.48 -8.67 8.96
C TYR A 91 10.06 -8.97 8.54
N ASN A 92 9.73 -8.66 7.30
CA ASN A 92 8.45 -8.99 6.68
C ASN A 92 8.68 -10.07 5.62
N PHE A 93 7.91 -11.14 5.62
CA PHE A 93 8.09 -12.26 4.69
C PHE A 93 6.78 -12.66 4.04
N ALA A 94 6.90 -13.26 2.86
CA ALA A 94 5.83 -14.02 2.24
C ALA A 94 6.30 -15.42 1.89
N LEU A 95 5.40 -16.39 2.01
CA LEU A 95 5.57 -17.77 1.58
C LEU A 95 4.39 -18.16 0.69
N ALA A 96 4.65 -18.99 -0.31
CA ALA A 96 3.63 -19.58 -1.15
C ALA A 96 3.86 -21.08 -1.29
N ARG A 97 2.79 -21.88 -1.31
CA ARG A 97 2.81 -23.30 -1.66
C ARG A 97 2.19 -23.47 -3.04
N VAL A 98 2.93 -24.07 -3.96
CA VAL A 98 2.42 -24.51 -5.26
C VAL A 98 2.19 -26.00 -5.19
N ARG A 99 0.97 -26.41 -5.52
CA ARG A 99 0.54 -27.81 -5.55
C ARG A 99 0.53 -28.30 -6.98
N TYR A 100 1.30 -29.34 -7.28
CA TYR A 100 1.39 -29.89 -8.63
C TYR A 100 0.87 -31.32 -8.67
N GLN A 101 -0.03 -31.61 -9.60
CA GLN A 101 -0.52 -32.95 -9.87
C GLN A 101 -0.60 -33.18 -11.38
N ASP A 102 0.35 -33.95 -11.92
CA ASP A 102 0.39 -34.34 -13.31
C ASP A 102 1.21 -35.64 -13.45
N THR A 103 1.31 -36.14 -14.67
CA THR A 103 2.20 -37.23 -15.08
C THR A 103 3.52 -36.73 -15.69
N GLN A 104 3.60 -35.44 -16.03
CA GLN A 104 4.77 -34.83 -16.66
C GLN A 104 5.64 -34.08 -15.64
N VAL A 105 6.94 -33.98 -15.92
CA VAL A 105 7.86 -33.12 -15.15
C VAL A 105 7.59 -31.65 -15.48
N ALA A 106 7.31 -30.83 -14.47
CA ALA A 106 7.20 -29.39 -14.64
C ALA A 106 8.57 -28.74 -14.41
N SER A 107 9.24 -28.37 -15.50
CA SER A 107 10.55 -27.69 -15.43
C SER A 107 10.39 -26.18 -15.40
N ASN A 108 11.26 -25.49 -14.65
CA ASN A 108 11.30 -24.02 -14.55
C ASN A 108 10.00 -23.38 -14.04
N VAL A 109 9.32 -24.02 -13.08
CA VAL A 109 8.18 -23.42 -12.39
C VAL A 109 8.72 -22.32 -11.48
N SER A 110 8.33 -21.08 -11.73
CA SER A 110 8.75 -19.94 -10.91
C SER A 110 7.57 -19.28 -10.22
N VAL A 111 7.77 -18.74 -9.02
CA VAL A 111 6.77 -17.92 -8.33
C VAL A 111 7.30 -16.51 -8.16
N PHE A 112 6.56 -15.53 -8.67
CA PHE A 112 6.87 -14.12 -8.53
C PHE A 112 5.99 -13.49 -7.46
N PHE A 113 6.63 -12.86 -6.48
CA PHE A 113 5.96 -12.09 -5.44
C PHE A 113 6.00 -10.61 -5.81
N ARG A 114 4.87 -9.92 -5.72
CA ARG A 114 4.75 -8.50 -6.06
C ARG A 114 3.93 -7.76 -5.03
N ILE A 115 4.43 -6.62 -4.57
CA ILE A 115 3.63 -5.70 -3.75
C ILE A 115 3.07 -4.59 -4.63
N PHE A 116 1.83 -4.20 -4.36
CA PHE A 116 1.22 -2.98 -4.88
C PHE A 116 1.39 -1.85 -3.88
N ALA A 117 1.52 -0.63 -4.39
CA ALA A 117 1.72 0.56 -3.56
C ALA A 117 0.55 0.83 -2.58
N ALA A 118 -0.67 0.42 -2.93
CA ALA A 118 -1.87 0.54 -2.10
C ALA A 118 -2.71 -0.75 -2.14
N GLN A 119 -3.77 -0.80 -1.32
CA GLN A 119 -4.79 -1.85 -1.44
C GLN A 119 -5.43 -1.83 -2.82
N GLN A 120 -5.64 -3.01 -3.39
CA GLN A 120 -6.16 -3.17 -4.75
C GLN A 120 -7.49 -3.88 -4.73
N VAL A 121 -8.49 -3.28 -5.37
CA VAL A 121 -9.76 -3.97 -5.70
C VAL A 121 -9.79 -4.47 -7.15
N ALA A 122 -8.67 -4.38 -7.88
CA ALA A 122 -8.55 -4.94 -9.21
C ALA A 122 -7.11 -5.41 -9.46
N THR A 123 -6.89 -6.72 -9.54
CA THR A 123 -5.56 -7.33 -9.71
C THR A 123 -5.42 -8.11 -11.01
N THR A 124 -6.29 -7.84 -11.99
CA THR A 124 -6.24 -8.46 -13.31
C THR A 124 -4.85 -8.46 -13.93
N TYR A 125 -4.45 -9.62 -14.44
CA TYR A 125 -3.17 -9.88 -15.06
C TYR A 125 -3.00 -9.11 -16.36
N ASP A 126 -2.01 -8.22 -16.35
CA ASP A 126 -1.56 -7.46 -17.51
C ASP A 126 -0.03 -7.45 -17.54
N PRO A 127 0.60 -8.29 -18.39
CA PRO A 127 2.06 -8.38 -18.48
C PRO A 127 2.68 -7.15 -19.16
N THR A 128 1.87 -6.24 -19.72
CA THR A 128 2.35 -5.00 -20.34
C THR A 128 2.48 -3.86 -19.33
N THR A 129 1.74 -3.92 -18.21
CA THR A 129 1.70 -2.86 -17.20
C THR A 129 2.05 -3.36 -15.80
N THR A 130 1.13 -4.00 -15.08
CA THR A 130 1.25 -4.34 -13.65
C THR A 130 2.05 -5.63 -13.39
N TYR A 131 2.13 -6.55 -14.35
CA TYR A 131 2.83 -7.84 -14.22
C TYR A 131 4.02 -7.98 -15.17
N ARG A 132 4.74 -6.88 -15.41
CA ARG A 132 5.88 -6.86 -16.33
C ARG A 132 6.97 -7.85 -15.90
N SER A 133 7.57 -8.50 -16.90
CA SER A 133 8.72 -9.38 -16.75
C SER A 133 9.74 -9.13 -17.88
N TYR A 134 10.98 -9.50 -17.61
CA TYR A 134 12.04 -9.63 -18.60
C TYR A 134 12.20 -11.12 -18.94
N THR A 135 12.30 -11.43 -20.23
CA THR A 135 12.48 -12.81 -20.71
C THR A 135 13.69 -12.90 -21.62
N SER A 136 14.58 -13.85 -21.34
CA SER A 136 15.75 -14.17 -22.16
C SER A 136 16.01 -15.67 -22.13
N GLY A 137 15.69 -16.37 -23.22
CA GLY A 137 15.71 -17.83 -23.25
C GLY A 137 14.70 -18.39 -22.25
N SER A 138 15.15 -19.29 -21.37
CA SER A 138 14.32 -19.85 -20.29
C SER A 138 14.29 -19.00 -19.03
N THR A 139 15.08 -17.93 -18.96
CA THR A 139 15.11 -17.05 -17.80
C THR A 139 13.99 -16.01 -17.90
N VAL A 140 13.13 -15.99 -16.88
CA VAL A 140 12.08 -14.99 -16.70
C VAL A 140 12.32 -14.29 -15.36
N VAL A 141 12.39 -12.96 -15.39
CA VAL A 141 12.65 -12.13 -14.20
C VAL A 141 11.51 -11.13 -14.04
N PRO A 142 10.80 -11.10 -12.89
CA PRO A 142 9.78 -10.09 -12.67
C PRO A 142 10.44 -8.72 -12.49
N VAL A 143 9.90 -7.71 -13.17
CA VAL A 143 10.41 -6.33 -13.11
C VAL A 143 9.32 -5.38 -12.59
N LEU A 144 9.66 -4.10 -12.40
CA LEU A 144 8.71 -3.08 -11.95
C LEU A 144 7.49 -3.02 -12.88
N GLY A 145 6.30 -3.09 -12.30
CA GLY A 145 5.07 -2.78 -13.02
C GLY A 145 4.88 -1.28 -13.10
N LEU A 146 4.47 -0.80 -14.27
CA LEU A 146 4.34 0.61 -14.57
C LEU A 146 2.93 0.92 -15.12
N GLN A 147 2.37 2.03 -14.67
CA GLN A 147 1.23 2.67 -15.33
C GLN A 147 1.58 4.12 -15.60
N ALA A 148 1.58 4.50 -16.88
CA ALA A 148 2.17 5.75 -17.34
C ALA A 148 3.61 5.91 -16.80
N ASP A 149 3.85 6.89 -15.94
CA ASP A 149 5.14 7.21 -15.36
C ASP A 149 5.26 6.81 -13.87
N GLU A 150 4.27 6.11 -13.32
CA GLU A 150 4.26 5.66 -11.93
C GLU A 150 4.65 4.18 -11.81
N ILE A 151 5.44 3.87 -10.78
CA ILE A 151 5.68 2.50 -10.34
C ILE A 151 4.46 2.03 -9.56
N VAL A 152 3.79 0.97 -10.04
CA VAL A 152 2.56 0.44 -9.44
C VAL A 152 2.75 -0.90 -8.74
N THR A 153 3.69 -1.73 -9.22
CA THR A 153 4.06 -2.99 -8.57
C THR A 153 5.56 -3.14 -8.47
N ILE A 154 6.01 -3.71 -7.36
CA ILE A 154 7.43 -3.93 -7.06
C ILE A 154 7.61 -5.42 -6.79
N PRO A 155 8.46 -6.14 -7.55
CA PRO A 155 8.73 -7.54 -7.30
C PRO A 155 9.57 -7.71 -6.02
N CYS A 156 9.38 -8.80 -5.28
CA CYS A 156 10.14 -9.17 -4.08
C CYS A 156 10.82 -10.52 -4.28
N PHE A 157 11.96 -10.73 -3.61
CA PHE A 157 12.87 -11.85 -3.90
C PHE A 157 13.31 -12.56 -2.60
N ALA A 158 13.76 -13.81 -2.71
CA ALA A 158 14.44 -14.52 -1.59
C ALA A 158 15.91 -14.08 -1.44
N THR A 159 16.44 -13.40 -2.44
CA THR A 159 17.82 -12.96 -2.54
C THR A 159 17.96 -11.43 -2.45
N PRO A 160 19.17 -10.92 -2.16
CA PRO A 160 19.44 -9.49 -2.24
C PRO A 160 19.07 -8.91 -3.61
N ARG A 161 18.46 -7.72 -3.59
CA ARG A 161 18.18 -6.98 -4.82
C ARG A 161 19.48 -6.56 -5.50
N VAL A 162 19.48 -6.58 -6.83
CA VAL A 162 20.54 -5.92 -7.60
C VAL A 162 20.64 -4.44 -7.21
N ASP A 163 21.87 -3.94 -7.20
CA ASP A 163 22.17 -2.54 -6.92
C ASP A 163 21.50 -1.61 -7.96
N ALA A 164 21.20 -0.36 -7.57
CA ALA A 164 20.56 0.61 -8.47
C ALA A 164 21.38 0.89 -9.75
N SER A 165 22.70 0.68 -9.71
CA SER A 165 23.59 0.76 -10.88
C SER A 165 23.43 -0.39 -11.88
N GLN A 166 22.63 -1.41 -11.56
CA GLN A 166 22.35 -2.55 -12.42
C GLN A 166 20.89 -2.58 -12.89
N ALA A 167 20.66 -3.14 -14.08
CA ALA A 167 19.31 -3.39 -14.56
C ALA A 167 18.67 -4.52 -13.74
N LEU A 168 17.41 -4.34 -13.36
CA LEU A 168 16.59 -5.33 -12.64
C LEU A 168 16.42 -6.64 -13.43
N SER A 169 16.58 -6.61 -14.76
CA SER A 169 16.65 -7.82 -15.59
C SER A 169 17.82 -8.76 -15.25
N ARG A 170 18.81 -8.29 -14.47
CA ARG A 170 19.91 -9.10 -13.95
C ARG A 170 19.62 -9.76 -12.60
N GLN A 171 18.45 -9.49 -12.01
CA GLN A 171 18.07 -10.12 -10.74
C GLN A 171 18.04 -11.64 -10.90
N THR A 172 18.61 -12.33 -9.93
CA THR A 172 18.53 -13.79 -9.80
C THR A 172 17.66 -14.13 -8.62
N ASP A 173 16.87 -15.20 -8.68
CA ASP A 173 16.12 -15.68 -7.52
C ASP A 173 15.97 -17.21 -7.51
N PRO A 174 17.08 -17.95 -7.37
CA PRO A 174 17.10 -19.40 -7.61
C PRO A 174 16.25 -20.21 -6.63
N LYS A 175 15.92 -19.66 -5.46
CA LYS A 175 15.01 -20.32 -4.49
C LYS A 175 13.55 -20.23 -4.87
N ASN A 176 13.22 -19.46 -5.91
CA ASN A 176 11.85 -19.33 -6.40
C ASN A 176 11.68 -19.89 -7.82
N THR A 177 12.60 -20.75 -8.27
CA THR A 177 12.49 -21.49 -9.52
C THR A 177 12.82 -22.96 -9.29
N HIS A 178 11.87 -23.84 -9.54
CA HIS A 178 12.01 -25.28 -9.30
C HIS A 178 11.66 -26.11 -10.53
N THR A 179 12.25 -27.31 -10.57
CA THR A 179 11.71 -28.42 -11.36
C THR A 179 10.92 -29.32 -10.41
N ILE A 180 9.63 -29.48 -10.68
CA ILE A 180 8.73 -30.30 -9.88
C ILE A 180 8.53 -31.63 -10.60
N ASN A 181 8.99 -32.73 -9.98
CA ASN A 181 8.77 -34.07 -10.49
C ASN A 181 7.39 -34.56 -10.05
N PRO A 182 6.62 -35.23 -10.92
CA PRO A 182 5.33 -35.79 -10.55
C PRO A 182 5.52 -36.94 -9.56
N ASP A 183 4.54 -37.13 -8.67
CA ASP A 183 4.51 -38.29 -7.80
C ASP A 183 4.25 -39.57 -8.61
N PRO A 184 5.01 -40.67 -8.42
CA PRO A 184 4.84 -41.90 -9.20
C PRO A 184 3.48 -42.57 -9.06
N LEU A 185 2.73 -42.29 -7.99
CA LEU A 185 1.39 -42.82 -7.72
C LEU A 185 0.28 -41.81 -8.02
N GLY A 186 0.63 -40.64 -8.60
CA GLY A 186 -0.30 -39.58 -8.96
C GLY A 186 -0.76 -38.73 -7.79
N ALA A 187 -0.06 -38.78 -6.64
CA ALA A 187 -0.31 -37.86 -5.54
C ALA A 187 0.10 -36.42 -5.90
N VAL A 188 -0.37 -35.47 -5.08
CA VAL A 188 0.01 -34.06 -5.23
C VAL A 188 1.40 -33.86 -4.65
N VAL A 189 2.21 -33.08 -5.36
CA VAL A 189 3.54 -32.65 -4.93
C VAL A 189 3.45 -31.18 -4.52
N ASP A 190 3.69 -30.92 -3.24
CA ASP A 190 3.78 -29.57 -2.70
C ASP A 190 5.21 -29.03 -2.89
N THR A 191 5.34 -27.79 -3.37
CA THR A 191 6.61 -27.07 -3.48
C THR A 191 6.45 -25.66 -2.91
N PHE A 192 7.37 -25.26 -2.04
CA PHE A 192 7.31 -23.99 -1.30
C PHE A 192 8.26 -22.95 -1.90
N TYR A 193 7.79 -21.71 -1.93
CA TYR A 193 8.44 -20.53 -2.47
C TYR A 193 8.35 -19.41 -1.43
N GLY A 194 9.19 -18.38 -1.52
CA GLY A 194 9.11 -17.27 -0.56
C GLY A 194 9.97 -16.06 -0.90
N CYS A 195 9.71 -14.94 -0.23
CA CYS A 195 10.50 -13.73 -0.39
C CYS A 195 10.58 -12.91 0.90
N TRP A 196 11.60 -12.06 0.96
CA TRP A 196 11.66 -10.94 1.89
C TRP A 196 10.93 -9.73 1.30
N LEU A 197 10.05 -9.13 2.10
CA LEU A 197 9.34 -7.90 1.78
C LEU A 197 10.08 -6.73 2.43
N ASP A 198 11.01 -6.15 1.69
CA ASP A 198 11.90 -5.07 2.13
C ASP A 198 11.23 -3.68 2.20
N ILE A 199 9.95 -3.65 2.57
CA ILE A 199 9.09 -2.46 2.64
C ILE A 199 9.44 -1.50 3.79
N ASN A 200 10.28 -1.93 4.73
CA ASN A 200 10.65 -1.19 5.94
C ASN A 200 12.13 -0.81 5.97
N GLN A 201 12.73 -0.61 4.80
CA GLN A 201 14.15 -0.25 4.64
C GLN A 201 14.28 1.21 4.15
N PRO A 202 14.19 2.21 5.04
CA PRO A 202 14.15 3.62 4.65
C PRO A 202 15.41 4.10 3.93
N GLY A 203 16.58 3.58 4.32
CA GLY A 203 17.88 3.94 3.72
C GLY A 203 18.22 3.19 2.43
N ASP A 204 17.41 2.24 1.98
CA ASP A 204 17.68 1.45 0.77
C ASP A 204 17.11 2.15 -0.49
N LEU A 205 17.78 3.21 -0.93
CA LEU A 205 17.35 4.05 -2.06
C LEU A 205 17.67 3.35 -3.39
N ARG A 206 16.64 2.87 -4.10
CA ARG A 206 16.82 2.02 -5.29
C ARG A 206 16.09 2.47 -6.54
N PHE A 207 14.90 3.03 -6.38
CA PHE A 207 13.98 3.26 -7.49
C PHE A 207 13.70 4.74 -7.64
N PRO A 208 13.40 5.22 -8.85
CA PRO A 208 12.96 6.59 -9.00
C PRO A 208 11.59 6.79 -8.36
N ASP A 209 11.34 7.99 -7.86
CA ASP A 209 10.01 8.41 -7.39
C ASP A 209 8.98 8.42 -8.53
N ARG A 210 9.44 8.76 -9.75
CA ARG A 210 8.68 8.69 -11.01
C ARG A 210 9.57 8.36 -12.20
N MET A 211 9.00 7.66 -13.17
CA MET A 211 9.60 7.35 -14.46
C MET A 211 9.48 8.54 -15.44
N VAL A 212 9.88 9.75 -15.04
CA VAL A 212 9.79 10.98 -15.88
C VAL A 212 11.14 11.55 -16.31
N ALA A 213 12.25 11.07 -15.74
CA ALA A 213 13.60 11.52 -16.09
C ALA A 213 14.25 10.58 -17.12
N ASN A 214 14.86 11.15 -18.16
CA ASN A 214 15.34 10.44 -19.37
C ASN A 214 14.19 9.74 -20.11
N THR A 215 14.30 9.40 -21.40
CA THR A 215 13.19 8.75 -22.11
C THR A 215 12.85 7.45 -21.35
N PRO A 216 11.68 7.29 -20.71
CA PRO A 216 11.43 6.14 -19.84
C PRO A 216 11.49 4.81 -20.61
N ALA A 217 11.23 4.88 -21.92
CA ALA A 217 11.40 3.79 -22.88
C ALA A 217 12.86 3.29 -22.99
N ASP A 218 13.85 4.11 -22.64
CA ASP A 218 15.28 3.76 -22.69
C ASP A 218 15.72 2.93 -21.48
N TYR A 219 14.92 2.92 -20.40
CA TYR A 219 15.22 2.22 -19.14
C TYR A 219 14.11 1.22 -18.77
N PRO A 220 13.72 0.29 -19.67
CA PRO A 220 12.59 -0.61 -19.41
C PRO A 220 12.81 -1.48 -18.16
N TYR A 221 14.07 -1.69 -17.77
CA TYR A 221 14.50 -2.50 -16.64
C TYR A 221 15.58 -1.82 -15.79
N GLY A 222 15.86 -0.52 -15.98
CA GLY A 222 17.03 0.16 -15.40
C GLY A 222 18.30 0.04 -16.26
N PRO A 223 19.50 0.34 -15.72
CA PRO A 223 19.77 0.68 -14.32
C PRO A 223 19.09 1.98 -13.89
N TYR A 224 18.63 2.04 -12.65
CA TYR A 224 17.90 3.20 -12.13
C TYR A 224 18.82 4.23 -11.48
N GLY A 225 20.09 3.90 -11.25
CA GLY A 225 21.08 4.78 -10.63
C GLY A 225 21.37 6.09 -11.38
N SER A 226 20.91 6.22 -12.63
CA SER A 226 21.02 7.46 -13.42
C SER A 226 19.87 8.45 -13.18
N PHE A 227 18.88 8.12 -12.37
CA PHE A 227 17.80 9.04 -12.01
C PHE A 227 18.28 10.01 -10.93
N ASN A 228 17.84 11.27 -11.03
CA ASN A 228 18.27 12.33 -10.11
C ASN A 228 17.78 12.12 -8.67
N ASN A 229 16.66 11.43 -8.50
CA ASN A 229 16.05 11.15 -7.22
C ASN A 229 15.83 9.65 -7.11
N LEU A 230 16.41 9.03 -6.08
CA LEU A 230 16.17 7.64 -5.74
C LEU A 230 15.48 7.59 -4.37
N VAL A 231 14.47 6.75 -4.29
CA VAL A 231 13.65 6.55 -3.12
C VAL A 231 13.67 5.07 -2.73
N SER A 232 13.39 4.82 -1.44
CA SER A 232 13.22 3.45 -0.94
C SER A 232 11.84 2.91 -1.30
N ILE A 233 11.69 1.58 -1.19
CA ILE A 233 10.38 0.92 -1.35
C ILE A 233 9.38 1.45 -0.32
N LEU A 234 9.83 1.76 0.90
CA LEU A 234 9.01 2.41 1.92
C LEU A 234 8.39 3.71 1.38
N GLN A 235 9.17 4.55 0.69
CA GLN A 235 8.67 5.80 0.10
C GLN A 235 7.74 5.58 -1.11
N LEU A 236 7.70 4.38 -1.68
CA LEU A 236 6.78 4.02 -2.77
C LEU A 236 5.46 3.44 -2.27
N VAL A 237 5.33 3.06 -0.99
CA VAL A 237 4.02 2.64 -0.45
C VAL A 237 3.08 3.85 -0.28
N ARG A 238 1.78 3.60 -0.34
CA ARG A 238 0.70 4.60 -0.28
C ARG A 238 -0.29 4.31 0.83
N SER A 239 0.00 3.32 1.67
CA SER A 239 -0.85 2.85 2.76
C SER A 239 0.00 2.24 3.88
N GLN A 240 -0.59 2.07 5.06
CA GLN A 240 0.01 1.29 6.16
C GLN A 240 0.27 -0.15 5.71
N HIS A 241 -0.70 -0.70 5.00
CA HIS A 241 -0.70 -2.09 4.57
C HIS A 241 -0.77 -2.22 3.06
N GLN A 242 -0.03 -3.18 2.53
CA GLN A 242 0.14 -3.36 1.09
C GLN A 242 -0.65 -4.57 0.60
N CYS A 243 -1.03 -4.52 -0.67
CA CYS A 243 -1.56 -5.67 -1.40
C CYS A 243 -0.38 -6.50 -1.91
N LEU A 244 -0.31 -7.78 -1.52
CA LEU A 244 0.64 -8.74 -2.08
C LEU A 244 -0.06 -9.59 -3.12
N VAL A 245 0.61 -9.84 -4.24
CA VAL A 245 0.20 -10.81 -5.25
C VAL A 245 1.31 -11.81 -5.50
N CYS A 246 0.92 -13.08 -5.69
CA CYS A 246 1.79 -14.13 -6.22
C CYS A 246 1.33 -14.56 -7.62
N GLU A 247 2.31 -14.80 -8.48
CA GLU A 247 2.16 -15.22 -9.87
C GLU A 247 2.96 -16.52 -10.07
N VAL A 248 2.31 -17.60 -10.52
CA VAL A 248 3.01 -18.81 -10.99
C VAL A 248 3.38 -18.61 -12.46
N SER A 249 4.66 -18.40 -12.71
CA SER A 249 5.23 -18.31 -14.06
C SER A 249 5.65 -19.70 -14.54
N PHE A 250 4.88 -20.26 -15.46
CA PHE A 250 5.13 -21.57 -16.06
C PHE A 250 4.79 -21.55 -17.55
N ALA A 251 5.81 -21.58 -18.41
CA ALA A 251 5.64 -21.36 -19.86
C ALA A 251 4.69 -22.34 -20.58
N PRO A 252 4.62 -23.64 -20.23
CA PRO A 252 3.67 -24.57 -20.86
C PRO A 252 2.19 -24.29 -20.55
N ASP A 253 1.89 -23.56 -19.48
CA ASP A 253 0.53 -23.17 -19.09
C ASP A 253 0.56 -21.73 -18.55
N PRO A 254 0.63 -20.73 -19.45
CA PRO A 254 0.73 -19.33 -19.06
C PRO A 254 -0.60 -18.78 -18.53
N ILE A 255 -0.53 -17.71 -17.74
CA ILE A 255 -1.68 -16.94 -17.28
C ILE A 255 -2.28 -16.18 -18.47
N THR A 256 -3.61 -16.20 -18.64
CA THR A 256 -4.25 -15.47 -19.72
C THR A 256 -4.33 -13.99 -19.36
N VAL A 257 -4.07 -13.11 -20.33
CA VAL A 257 -4.24 -11.66 -20.14
C VAL A 257 -5.72 -11.38 -19.85
N GLY A 258 -6.00 -10.72 -18.73
CA GLY A 258 -7.37 -10.51 -18.27
C GLY A 258 -7.82 -11.44 -17.14
N ASP A 259 -7.06 -12.51 -16.83
CA ASP A 259 -7.35 -13.35 -15.67
C ASP A 259 -7.06 -12.60 -14.37
N ASP A 260 -7.73 -12.98 -13.28
CA ASP A 260 -7.48 -12.49 -11.93
C ASP A 260 -7.62 -13.63 -10.89
N PRO A 261 -7.31 -13.41 -9.61
CA PRO A 261 -7.34 -14.48 -8.61
C PRO A 261 -8.71 -15.18 -8.44
N SER A 262 -9.79 -14.67 -9.04
CA SER A 262 -11.10 -15.29 -9.00
C SER A 262 -11.35 -16.34 -10.09
N ASP A 263 -10.60 -16.32 -11.20
CA ASP A 263 -10.82 -17.18 -12.36
C ASP A 263 -9.59 -18.00 -12.80
N THR A 264 -8.42 -17.76 -12.18
CA THR A 264 -7.21 -18.57 -12.37
C THR A 264 -6.60 -19.05 -11.06
N ASP A 265 -6.03 -20.25 -11.07
CA ASP A 265 -5.29 -20.85 -9.96
C ASP A 265 -3.82 -20.39 -9.89
N LYS A 266 -3.35 -19.66 -10.91
CA LYS A 266 -1.97 -19.19 -11.05
C LYS A 266 -1.72 -17.83 -10.41
N LEU A 267 -2.77 -17.16 -9.97
CA LEU A 267 -2.72 -15.87 -9.28
C LEU A 267 -3.28 -16.01 -7.88
N ALA A 268 -2.63 -15.32 -6.95
CA ALA A 268 -3.11 -15.19 -5.60
C ALA A 268 -2.98 -13.76 -5.14
N GLN A 269 -3.95 -13.29 -4.39
CA GLN A 269 -3.92 -11.99 -3.77
C GLN A 269 -4.07 -12.13 -2.26
N ARG A 270 -3.22 -11.41 -1.54
CA ARG A 270 -3.33 -11.23 -0.10
C ARG A 270 -3.32 -9.75 0.23
N ASN A 271 -4.52 -9.25 0.47
CA ASN A 271 -4.75 -7.91 0.98
C ASN A 271 -4.99 -8.03 2.48
N LEU A 272 -4.10 -7.45 3.27
CA LEU A 272 -4.32 -7.30 4.71
C LEU A 272 -4.42 -5.81 4.94
N ALA A 273 -5.52 -5.32 5.51
CA ALA A 273 -5.62 -3.94 5.94
C ALA A 273 -6.34 -3.91 7.28
N PHE A 274 -5.71 -3.32 8.29
CA PHE A 274 -6.40 -3.06 9.54
C PHE A 274 -6.06 -1.66 10.05
N VAL A 275 -7.05 -0.99 10.62
CA VAL A 275 -6.89 0.37 11.12
C VAL A 275 -7.68 0.48 12.41
N SER A 276 -6.97 0.59 13.53
CA SER A 276 -7.60 0.57 14.85
C SER A 276 -8.41 1.83 15.14
N SER A 277 -9.49 1.69 15.92
CA SER A 277 -10.26 2.81 16.46
C SER A 277 -10.00 2.99 17.95
N ALA A 278 -10.03 4.23 18.45
CA ALA A 278 -9.87 4.47 19.89
C ALA A 278 -11.17 4.39 20.69
N ASN A 279 -11.05 3.87 21.92
CA ASN A 279 -12.00 3.98 23.02
C ASN A 279 -11.33 4.57 24.29
N PRO A 280 -11.92 5.60 24.94
CA PRO A 280 -12.95 6.47 24.38
C PRO A 280 -12.35 7.26 23.22
N GLY A 281 -13.03 7.26 22.07
CA GLY A 281 -12.60 7.99 20.89
C GLY A 281 -13.26 9.37 20.80
N VAL A 282 -12.52 10.36 20.30
CA VAL A 282 -13.04 11.69 19.93
C VAL A 282 -13.05 11.83 18.41
N ASP A 283 -13.72 12.84 17.86
CA ASP A 283 -13.52 13.21 16.46
C ASP A 283 -12.17 13.96 16.35
N PRO A 284 -11.22 13.58 15.46
CA PRO A 284 -11.28 12.56 14.40
C PRO A 284 -10.59 11.23 14.73
N SER A 285 -10.34 10.93 16.00
CA SER A 285 -9.75 9.66 16.47
C SER A 285 -10.58 8.40 16.13
N ARG A 286 -11.83 8.58 15.70
CA ARG A 286 -12.74 7.52 15.26
C ARG A 286 -12.87 7.43 13.73
N ILE A 287 -12.10 8.22 12.98
CA ILE A 287 -11.97 8.07 11.53
C ILE A 287 -11.04 6.90 11.25
N ILE A 288 -11.46 6.02 10.34
CA ILE A 288 -10.72 4.86 9.88
C ILE A 288 -10.33 5.10 8.42
N PRO A 289 -9.12 5.63 8.18
CA PRO A 289 -8.67 5.97 6.83
C PRO A 289 -7.94 4.81 6.15
N GLN A 290 -8.35 4.46 4.93
CA GLN A 290 -7.72 3.42 4.13
C GLN A 290 -7.60 3.86 2.67
N THR A 291 -6.36 3.98 2.19
CA THR A 291 -6.05 4.25 0.78
C THR A 291 -6.21 3.00 -0.06
N PHE A 292 -6.70 3.16 -1.29
CA PHE A 292 -6.90 2.06 -2.22
C PHE A 292 -6.79 2.54 -3.67
N GLU A 293 -6.74 1.59 -4.59
CA GLU A 293 -6.74 1.82 -6.02
C GLU A 293 -7.77 0.91 -6.70
N LEU A 294 -8.44 1.46 -7.72
CA LEU A 294 -9.49 0.78 -8.48
C LEU A 294 -9.36 1.10 -9.98
N LYS A 295 -9.82 0.19 -10.84
CA LYS A 295 -9.82 0.40 -12.29
C LYS A 295 -11.00 1.25 -12.72
N PRO A 296 -10.83 2.24 -13.59
CA PRO A 296 -11.97 2.92 -14.19
C PRO A 296 -12.75 1.96 -15.09
N SER A 297 -14.04 2.25 -15.31
CA SER A 297 -14.85 1.49 -16.28
C SER A 297 -14.26 1.57 -17.69
N PRO A 298 -14.36 0.49 -18.48
CA PRO A 298 -13.86 0.50 -19.85
C PRO A 298 -14.59 1.55 -20.71
N LYS A 299 -13.87 2.12 -21.69
CA LYS A 299 -14.45 3.12 -22.60
C LYS A 299 -15.67 2.56 -23.35
N ALA A 300 -15.54 1.34 -23.84
CA ALA A 300 -16.62 0.54 -24.41
C ALA A 300 -17.19 -0.37 -23.32
N LEU A 301 -18.48 -0.22 -23.01
CA LEU A 301 -19.16 -1.11 -22.06
C LEU A 301 -19.52 -2.43 -22.76
N LYS A 302 -19.62 -3.47 -21.95
CA LYS A 302 -20.02 -4.82 -22.35
C LYS A 302 -21.51 -4.88 -22.70
N LEU A 303 -22.01 -6.05 -23.07
CA LEU A 303 -23.39 -6.24 -23.55
C LEU A 303 -24.46 -5.78 -22.54
N ASP A 304 -24.17 -5.81 -21.24
CA ASP A 304 -25.09 -5.30 -20.20
C ASP A 304 -25.19 -3.77 -20.15
N GLN A 305 -24.31 -3.06 -20.86
CA GLN A 305 -24.21 -1.60 -20.89
C GLN A 305 -24.06 -0.98 -19.50
N LYS A 306 -23.49 -1.72 -18.54
CA LYS A 306 -23.24 -1.24 -17.17
C LYS A 306 -21.79 -0.83 -17.00
N PRO A 307 -21.51 0.23 -16.23
CA PRO A 307 -20.16 0.48 -15.74
C PRO A 307 -19.79 -0.57 -14.68
N ASP A 308 -18.49 -0.71 -14.45
CA ASP A 308 -17.94 -1.34 -13.27
C ASP A 308 -18.46 -0.65 -12.00
N GLU A 309 -18.54 -1.39 -10.90
CA GLU A 309 -19.01 -0.88 -9.61
C GLU A 309 -18.01 -1.20 -8.50
N LEU A 310 -17.73 -0.22 -7.65
CA LEU A 310 -17.12 -0.43 -6.36
C LEU A 310 -18.23 -0.87 -5.39
N VAL A 311 -18.07 -2.05 -4.80
CA VAL A 311 -19.03 -2.64 -3.87
C VAL A 311 -18.41 -2.68 -2.49
N ILE A 312 -19.11 -2.12 -1.51
CA ILE A 312 -18.67 -2.11 -0.11
C ILE A 312 -19.73 -2.81 0.72
N ASP A 313 -19.36 -3.95 1.32
CA ASP A 313 -20.13 -4.59 2.37
C ASP A 313 -19.66 -4.07 3.72
N TRP A 314 -20.55 -3.39 4.43
CA TRP A 314 -20.24 -2.77 5.72
C TRP A 314 -20.27 -3.76 6.89
N GLY A 315 -20.63 -5.02 6.64
CA GLY A 315 -20.58 -6.09 7.63
C GLY A 315 -21.29 -5.73 8.94
N ASN A 316 -20.55 -5.77 10.04
CA ASN A 316 -21.02 -5.47 11.38
C ASN A 316 -20.66 -4.05 11.87
N VAL A 317 -20.29 -3.14 10.97
CA VAL A 317 -20.04 -1.72 11.31
C VAL A 317 -21.29 -1.13 11.98
N PRO A 318 -21.14 -0.39 13.10
CA PRO A 318 -22.27 0.07 13.90
C PRO A 318 -23.12 1.10 13.16
N SER A 319 -24.44 1.03 13.38
CA SER A 319 -25.40 2.00 12.84
C SER A 319 -25.06 3.43 13.25
N GLY A 320 -25.25 4.39 12.33
CA GLY A 320 -24.82 5.77 12.50
C GLY A 320 -23.39 6.06 12.02
N SER A 321 -22.67 5.05 11.54
CA SER A 321 -21.39 5.24 10.84
C SER A 321 -21.62 5.91 9.48
N VAL A 322 -20.71 6.82 9.11
CA VAL A 322 -20.72 7.52 7.83
C VAL A 322 -19.40 7.24 7.12
N ALA A 323 -19.45 6.90 5.83
CA ALA A 323 -18.28 6.68 5.02
C ALA A 323 -18.15 7.74 3.92
N GLN A 324 -16.91 8.15 3.68
CA GLN A 324 -16.53 9.03 2.58
C GLN A 324 -15.56 8.29 1.65
N ILE A 325 -15.82 8.37 0.35
CA ILE A 325 -15.01 7.80 -0.71
C ILE A 325 -14.49 8.97 -1.55
N TYR A 326 -13.23 9.34 -1.35
CA TYR A 326 -12.55 10.39 -2.09
C TYR A 326 -11.83 9.81 -3.31
N LEU A 327 -12.20 10.27 -4.51
CA LEU A 327 -11.66 9.81 -5.80
C LEU A 327 -11.35 11.01 -6.71
N PRO A 328 -10.17 11.66 -6.55
CA PRO A 328 -9.81 12.86 -7.32
C PRO A 328 -9.69 12.62 -8.84
N GLY A 329 -9.48 11.38 -9.27
CA GLY A 329 -9.42 11.03 -10.70
C GLY A 329 -10.78 11.04 -11.41
N THR A 330 -11.88 11.28 -10.70
CA THR A 330 -13.23 11.43 -11.27
C THR A 330 -14.04 12.47 -10.48
N THR A 331 -15.30 12.71 -10.83
CA THR A 331 -16.17 13.66 -10.10
C THR A 331 -17.34 12.96 -9.43
N SER A 332 -17.75 13.47 -8.27
CA SER A 332 -18.96 13.04 -7.57
C SER A 332 -20.20 13.15 -8.46
N THR A 333 -20.28 14.20 -9.29
CA THR A 333 -21.37 14.39 -10.25
C THR A 333 -21.44 13.24 -11.28
N ALA A 334 -20.30 12.79 -11.81
CA ALA A 334 -20.27 11.67 -12.75
C ALA A 334 -20.70 10.35 -12.10
N ILE A 335 -20.26 10.09 -10.87
CA ILE A 335 -20.69 8.90 -10.10
C ILE A 335 -22.19 8.94 -9.83
N LEU A 336 -22.72 10.07 -9.34
CA LEU A 336 -24.14 10.23 -9.03
C LEU A 336 -25.02 10.16 -10.28
N ALA A 337 -24.55 10.65 -11.42
CA ALA A 337 -25.27 10.52 -12.68
C ALA A 337 -25.43 9.05 -13.10
N TRP A 338 -24.39 8.23 -12.95
CA TRP A 338 -24.50 6.79 -13.16
C TRP A 338 -25.41 6.13 -12.13
N ALA A 339 -25.31 6.49 -10.86
CA ALA A 339 -26.14 5.93 -9.80
C ALA A 339 -27.64 6.20 -10.04
N GLY A 340 -27.99 7.42 -10.47
CA GLY A 340 -29.37 7.79 -10.81
C GLY A 340 -29.91 7.09 -12.07
N ASN A 341 -29.03 6.62 -12.96
CA ASN A 341 -29.43 5.84 -14.13
C ASN A 341 -29.58 4.34 -13.82
N LEU A 342 -28.77 3.80 -12.90
CA LEU A 342 -28.70 2.37 -12.61
C LEU A 342 -29.67 1.94 -11.51
N TYR A 343 -29.86 2.78 -10.49
CA TYR A 343 -30.59 2.41 -9.28
C TYR A 343 -31.90 3.19 -9.17
N THR A 344 -32.99 2.47 -8.89
CA THR A 344 -34.29 3.08 -8.58
C THR A 344 -34.19 4.03 -7.39
N THR A 345 -33.39 3.66 -6.38
CA THR A 345 -33.07 4.48 -5.21
C THR A 345 -31.62 4.26 -4.81
N HIS A 346 -30.96 5.31 -4.31
CA HIS A 346 -29.64 5.22 -3.69
C HIS A 346 -29.49 6.28 -2.58
N ASN A 347 -28.58 6.03 -1.65
CA ASN A 347 -28.25 6.94 -0.55
C ASN A 347 -26.92 7.69 -0.75
N LEU A 348 -26.29 7.54 -1.91
CA LEU A 348 -25.06 8.25 -2.29
C LEU A 348 -25.31 9.76 -2.37
N LYS A 349 -24.42 10.55 -1.77
CA LYS A 349 -24.44 12.01 -1.81
C LYS A 349 -23.05 12.55 -2.16
N ALA A 350 -23.00 13.74 -2.75
CA ALA A 350 -21.73 14.45 -2.89
C ALA A 350 -21.43 15.21 -1.58
N ALA A 351 -20.31 14.90 -0.94
CA ALA A 351 -19.77 15.73 0.14
C ALA A 351 -18.98 16.92 -0.42
N ASP A 352 -18.25 16.70 -1.52
CA ASP A 352 -17.53 17.71 -2.29
C ASP A 352 -17.42 17.23 -3.77
N PRO A 353 -16.80 18.00 -4.69
CA PRO A 353 -16.71 17.65 -6.11
C PRO A 353 -16.05 16.29 -6.44
N HIS A 354 -15.28 15.72 -5.50
CA HIS A 354 -14.52 14.47 -5.69
C HIS A 354 -14.78 13.44 -4.57
N THR A 355 -15.70 13.71 -3.64
CA THR A 355 -16.03 12.81 -2.53
C THR A 355 -17.50 12.42 -2.53
N ILE A 356 -17.73 11.10 -2.54
CA ILE A 356 -19.05 10.51 -2.27
C ILE A 356 -19.17 10.20 -0.79
N GLU A 357 -20.29 10.59 -0.18
CA GLU A 357 -20.66 10.25 1.19
C GLU A 357 -21.84 9.27 1.19
N VAL A 358 -21.79 8.32 2.11
CA VAL A 358 -22.83 7.30 2.30
C VAL A 358 -22.93 6.90 3.77
N ASN A 359 -24.13 6.52 4.21
CA ASN A 359 -24.29 5.87 5.51
C ASN A 359 -23.75 4.44 5.41
N ALA A 360 -22.80 4.08 6.27
CA ALA A 360 -22.19 2.75 6.28
C ALA A 360 -23.17 1.73 6.92
N GLY A 361 -23.89 1.00 6.07
CA GLY A 361 -24.78 -0.08 6.47
C GLY A 361 -25.23 -0.93 5.28
N GLY A 362 -25.38 -2.23 5.50
CA GLY A 362 -25.70 -3.20 4.43
C GLY A 362 -24.61 -3.28 3.37
N THR A 363 -25.02 -3.26 2.09
CA THR A 363 -24.11 -3.22 0.94
C THR A 363 -24.34 -1.95 0.13
N THR A 364 -23.27 -1.27 -0.26
CA THR A 364 -23.31 -0.08 -1.10
C THR A 364 -22.66 -0.38 -2.45
N TYR A 365 -23.35 -0.01 -3.53
CA TYR A 365 -22.83 -0.09 -4.90
C TYR A 365 -22.56 1.32 -5.40
N ILE A 366 -21.32 1.59 -5.80
CA ILE A 366 -20.87 2.89 -6.30
C ILE A 366 -20.39 2.68 -7.74
N PRO A 367 -21.12 3.20 -8.75
CA PRO A 367 -20.71 3.03 -10.13
C PRO A 367 -19.43 3.82 -10.41
N ILE A 368 -18.49 3.18 -11.09
CA ILE A 368 -17.19 3.75 -11.42
C ILE A 368 -17.29 4.36 -12.82
N PRO A 369 -17.13 5.68 -12.99
CA PRO A 369 -17.23 6.30 -14.31
C PRO A 369 -16.19 5.77 -15.29
N LYS A 370 -16.50 5.86 -16.58
CA LYS A 370 -15.55 5.54 -17.65
C LYS A 370 -14.30 6.40 -17.52
N GLY A 371 -13.13 5.81 -17.67
CA GLY A 371 -11.86 6.52 -17.46
C GLY A 371 -10.76 6.15 -18.44
N GLY A 372 -9.56 6.62 -18.11
CA GLY A 372 -8.34 6.41 -18.89
C GLY A 372 -7.71 5.03 -18.66
N LEU A 373 -6.46 4.88 -19.07
CA LEU A 373 -5.68 3.64 -18.91
C LEU A 373 -5.00 3.52 -17.54
N VAL A 374 -5.03 4.58 -16.74
CA VAL A 374 -4.43 4.62 -15.40
C VAL A 374 -5.52 4.40 -14.37
N ASN A 375 -5.22 3.60 -13.35
CA ASN A 375 -6.14 3.34 -12.27
C ASN A 375 -6.46 4.62 -11.47
N LEU A 376 -7.60 4.63 -10.76
CA LEU A 376 -7.97 5.74 -9.90
C LEU A 376 -7.43 5.50 -8.49
N ALA A 377 -6.64 6.44 -7.97
CA ALA A 377 -6.22 6.47 -6.57
C ALA A 377 -7.35 7.02 -5.70
N GLY A 378 -7.60 6.39 -4.55
CA GLY A 378 -8.70 6.72 -3.67
C GLY A 378 -8.39 6.63 -2.19
N LEU A 379 -9.22 7.29 -1.39
CA LEU A 379 -9.21 7.22 0.07
C LEU A 379 -10.62 6.91 0.57
N LEU A 380 -10.76 5.77 1.25
CA LEU A 380 -11.94 5.41 2.04
C LEU A 380 -11.75 5.93 3.47
N SER A 381 -12.71 6.68 3.99
CA SER A 381 -12.70 7.17 5.36
C SER A 381 -14.01 6.78 6.03
N ILE A 382 -13.95 5.93 7.07
CA ILE A 382 -15.13 5.51 7.82
C ILE A 382 -15.13 6.23 9.17
N GLN A 383 -16.13 7.06 9.42
CA GLN A 383 -16.35 7.71 10.70
C GLN A 383 -17.26 6.82 11.56
N LEU A 384 -16.69 6.23 12.61
CA LEU A 384 -17.46 5.46 13.58
C LEU A 384 -18.23 6.38 14.55
N PRO A 385 -19.45 6.00 14.97
CA PRO A 385 -20.26 6.75 15.92
C PRO A 385 -19.62 6.75 17.32
N ALA A 386 -20.14 7.58 18.20
CA ALA A 386 -19.83 7.47 19.62
C ALA A 386 -20.37 6.15 20.19
N GLY A 387 -19.70 5.60 21.20
CA GLY A 387 -20.18 4.43 21.95
C GLY A 387 -19.58 3.08 21.53
N VAL A 388 -18.71 3.03 20.51
CA VAL A 388 -17.87 1.85 20.22
C VAL A 388 -17.03 1.47 21.44
N LYS A 389 -16.84 0.18 21.72
CA LYS A 389 -16.22 -0.33 22.96
C LYS A 389 -14.88 -1.01 22.70
N LYS A 390 -13.95 -0.92 23.66
CA LYS A 390 -12.71 -1.73 23.62
C LYS A 390 -13.07 -3.20 23.42
N GLY A 391 -12.38 -3.87 22.51
CA GLY A 391 -12.60 -5.28 22.18
C GLY A 391 -13.67 -5.50 21.11
N ASP A 392 -14.40 -4.46 20.68
CA ASP A 392 -15.18 -4.54 19.46
C ASP A 392 -14.23 -4.73 18.27
N ASN A 393 -14.69 -5.49 17.27
CA ASN A 393 -14.00 -5.64 16.01
C ASN A 393 -15.00 -5.53 14.86
N TYR A 394 -14.74 -4.65 13.90
CA TYR A 394 -15.61 -4.45 12.74
C TYR A 394 -14.91 -4.83 11.44
N GLU A 395 -15.66 -5.46 10.53
CA GLU A 395 -15.16 -5.90 9.24
C GLU A 395 -15.88 -5.19 8.11
N VAL A 396 -15.10 -4.68 7.15
CA VAL A 396 -15.60 -4.08 5.90
C VAL A 396 -14.93 -4.78 4.73
N VAL A 397 -15.73 -5.17 3.75
CA VAL A 397 -15.24 -5.83 2.53
C VAL A 397 -15.46 -4.90 1.34
N VAL A 398 -14.38 -4.62 0.60
CA VAL A 398 -14.40 -3.72 -0.57
C VAL A 398 -14.00 -4.52 -1.81
N ARG A 399 -14.82 -4.45 -2.85
CA ARG A 399 -14.68 -5.21 -4.10
C ARG A 399 -14.88 -4.32 -5.32
N GLN A 400 -14.26 -4.65 -6.43
CA GLN A 400 -14.67 -4.14 -7.74
C GLN A 400 -15.40 -5.23 -8.50
N ILE A 401 -16.58 -4.91 -9.02
CA ILE A 401 -17.33 -5.77 -9.94
C ILE A 401 -17.18 -5.22 -11.36
N THR A 402 -16.78 -6.10 -12.28
CA THR A 402 -16.67 -5.82 -13.72
C THR A 402 -17.60 -6.74 -14.51
N SER A 403 -17.77 -6.44 -15.79
CA SER A 403 -18.59 -7.21 -16.73
C SER A 403 -17.73 -7.91 -17.77
N ASP A 404 -18.16 -9.10 -18.18
CA ASP A 404 -17.61 -9.86 -19.30
C ASP A 404 -18.68 -10.31 -20.27
N ASP A 405 -18.29 -10.36 -21.55
CA ASP A 405 -19.13 -10.89 -22.62
C ASP A 405 -18.80 -12.36 -22.84
N TYR A 406 -19.81 -13.22 -22.73
CA TYR A 406 -19.69 -14.63 -23.01
C TYR A 406 -20.45 -14.97 -24.29
N THR A 407 -19.74 -15.58 -25.24
CA THR A 407 -20.34 -16.21 -26.41
C THR A 407 -20.49 -17.70 -26.15
N ASN A 408 -21.72 -18.20 -26.05
CA ASN A 408 -21.92 -19.63 -25.91
C ASN A 408 -21.49 -20.33 -27.22
N PRO A 409 -20.48 -21.22 -27.22
CA PRO A 409 -20.17 -21.98 -28.41
C PRO A 409 -21.40 -22.82 -28.78
N LEU A 410 -21.86 -22.71 -30.03
CA LEU A 410 -22.88 -23.61 -30.54
C LEU A 410 -22.31 -25.03 -30.48
N ILE A 411 -22.74 -25.84 -29.51
CA ILE A 411 -22.47 -27.26 -29.51
C ILE A 411 -23.19 -27.81 -30.75
N PRO A 412 -22.51 -28.36 -31.77
CA PRO A 412 -23.19 -29.04 -32.85
C PRO A 412 -23.88 -30.25 -32.23
N GLN A 413 -25.19 -30.18 -32.01
CA GLN A 413 -25.96 -31.38 -31.73
C GLN A 413 -25.88 -32.23 -33.00
N ALA A 414 -25.03 -33.25 -32.99
CA ALA A 414 -25.04 -34.29 -34.01
C ALA A 414 -26.37 -35.05 -33.88
N SER A 415 -27.42 -34.56 -34.55
CA SER A 415 -28.58 -35.39 -34.82
C SER A 415 -28.19 -36.36 -35.93
N GLU A 416 -27.93 -37.60 -35.57
CA GLU A 416 -27.58 -38.71 -36.48
C GLU A 416 -28.61 -38.97 -37.61
N GLN A 417 -29.76 -38.30 -37.64
CA GLN A 417 -30.79 -38.60 -38.63
C GLN A 417 -31.50 -37.33 -39.11
N ASN A 418 -30.94 -36.69 -40.15
CA ASN A 418 -31.64 -36.39 -41.41
C ASN A 418 -30.85 -35.38 -42.25
N LYS A 419 -30.40 -35.85 -43.43
CA LYS A 419 -29.93 -34.99 -44.52
C LYS A 419 -31.11 -34.17 -45.05
N LYS A 420 -31.20 -32.89 -44.66
CA LYS A 420 -31.65 -31.78 -45.52
C LYS A 420 -31.18 -30.46 -44.91
N ALA A 421 -30.27 -29.82 -45.63
CA ALA A 421 -29.68 -28.54 -45.28
C ALA A 421 -30.73 -27.43 -45.31
N GLN A 422 -30.84 -26.69 -44.20
CA GLN A 422 -30.80 -25.22 -44.12
C GLN A 422 -30.88 -24.84 -42.64
N ALA A 423 -29.74 -24.86 -41.95
CA ALA A 423 -29.62 -24.13 -40.70
C ALA A 423 -29.24 -22.70 -41.06
N ILE A 424 -30.17 -21.77 -40.88
CA ILE A 424 -29.80 -20.36 -40.70
C ILE A 424 -28.97 -20.36 -39.42
N VAL A 425 -27.64 -20.26 -39.54
CA VAL A 425 -26.76 -20.12 -38.38
C VAL A 425 -26.99 -18.70 -37.85
N GLY A 426 -27.98 -18.55 -36.96
CA GLY A 426 -28.09 -17.36 -36.14
C GLY A 426 -26.79 -17.21 -35.34
N ALA A 427 -26.32 -15.97 -35.16
CA ALA A 427 -25.19 -15.71 -34.29
C ALA A 427 -25.44 -16.35 -32.90
N PRO A 428 -24.43 -16.98 -32.28
CA PRO A 428 -24.59 -17.58 -30.97
C PRO A 428 -25.13 -16.51 -29.99
N PRO A 429 -26.07 -16.88 -29.10
CA PRO A 429 -26.57 -15.93 -28.12
C PRO A 429 -25.39 -15.46 -27.25
N GLN A 430 -25.27 -14.14 -27.13
CA GLN A 430 -24.26 -13.50 -26.31
C GLN A 430 -24.91 -13.00 -25.03
N TYR A 431 -24.28 -13.23 -23.90
CA TYR A 431 -24.74 -12.75 -22.61
C TYR A 431 -23.60 -12.04 -21.90
N ALA A 432 -23.91 -11.00 -21.14
CA ALA A 432 -22.97 -10.44 -20.19
C ALA A 432 -23.19 -11.08 -18.81
N TRP A 433 -22.10 -11.36 -18.11
CA TRP A 433 -22.09 -11.73 -16.70
C TRP A 433 -21.13 -10.82 -15.94
N ARG A 434 -21.23 -10.78 -14.61
CA ARG A 434 -20.43 -9.90 -13.77
C ARG A 434 -19.70 -10.68 -12.70
N HIS A 435 -18.45 -10.32 -12.46
CA HIS A 435 -17.57 -10.99 -11.51
C HIS A 435 -16.77 -9.99 -10.69
N THR A 436 -16.16 -10.47 -9.60
CA THR A 436 -15.31 -9.64 -8.74
C THR A 436 -13.89 -9.68 -9.26
N SER A 437 -13.32 -8.53 -9.68
CA SER A 437 -11.95 -8.50 -10.21
C SER A 437 -10.86 -8.35 -9.15
N GLY A 438 -11.27 -8.06 -7.91
CA GLY A 438 -10.37 -7.95 -6.78
C GLY A 438 -11.13 -7.52 -5.52
N ILE A 439 -10.51 -7.80 -4.38
CA ILE A 439 -11.13 -7.65 -3.07
C ILE A 439 -10.08 -7.32 -2.00
N PHE A 440 -10.36 -6.37 -1.12
CA PHE A 440 -9.70 -6.30 0.18
C PHE A 440 -10.71 -6.32 1.30
N LYS A 441 -10.29 -6.83 2.45
CA LYS A 441 -10.99 -6.67 3.71
C LYS A 441 -10.24 -5.66 4.58
N LEU A 442 -11.00 -4.86 5.30
CA LEU A 442 -10.53 -3.90 6.28
C LEU A 442 -11.05 -4.32 7.66
N ASN A 443 -10.12 -4.69 8.54
CA ASN A 443 -10.41 -5.00 9.93
C ASN A 443 -10.26 -3.75 10.82
N ILE A 444 -11.18 -3.55 11.75
CA ILE A 444 -11.25 -2.34 12.59
C ILE A 444 -11.35 -2.74 14.06
N PRO A 445 -10.22 -3.15 14.67
CA PRO A 445 -10.18 -3.44 16.09
C PRO A 445 -10.30 -2.15 16.91
N VAL A 446 -11.08 -2.18 17.98
CA VAL A 446 -11.24 -1.04 18.89
C VAL A 446 -10.41 -1.25 20.15
N ASP A 447 -9.47 -0.33 20.40
CA ASP A 447 -8.58 -0.40 21.57
C ASP A 447 -8.47 0.94 22.30
N THR A 448 -7.74 0.99 23.42
CA THR A 448 -7.60 2.21 24.19
C THR A 448 -6.69 3.21 23.50
N LYS A 449 -7.01 4.50 23.61
CA LYS A 449 -6.15 5.56 23.09
C LYS A 449 -4.71 5.48 23.62
N THR A 450 -4.50 5.01 24.85
CA THR A 450 -3.17 4.88 25.46
C THR A 450 -2.36 3.78 24.78
N GLU A 451 -2.99 2.65 24.44
CA GLU A 451 -2.36 1.53 23.73
C GLU A 451 -2.07 1.88 22.27
N LEU A 452 -2.93 2.67 21.62
CA LEU A 452 -2.78 3.04 20.21
C LEU A 452 -1.85 4.24 19.97
N ARG A 453 -1.66 5.11 20.96
CA ARG A 453 -1.01 6.42 20.76
C ARG A 453 0.40 6.29 20.18
N GLU A 454 1.30 5.56 20.83
CA GLU A 454 2.70 5.51 20.38
C GLU A 454 2.80 4.89 18.98
N THR A 455 2.06 3.81 18.72
CA THR A 455 2.01 3.16 17.40
C THR A 455 1.54 4.13 16.32
N GLU A 456 0.48 4.91 16.58
CA GLU A 456 -0.03 5.91 15.64
C GLU A 456 0.96 7.08 15.46
N GLU A 457 1.64 7.52 16.52
CA GLU A 457 2.67 8.57 16.46
C GLU A 457 3.86 8.14 15.59
N ARG A 458 4.37 6.91 15.80
CA ARG A 458 5.46 6.33 14.99
C ARG A 458 5.04 6.15 13.53
N TYR A 459 3.82 5.67 13.32
CA TYR A 459 3.26 5.53 11.98
C TYR A 459 3.10 6.88 11.26
N TYR A 460 2.64 7.90 11.98
CA TYR A 460 2.54 9.25 11.45
C TYR A 460 3.91 9.82 11.04
N ALA A 461 4.97 9.57 11.82
CA ALA A 461 6.34 9.95 11.45
C ALA A 461 6.78 9.29 10.12
N ILE A 462 6.48 8.00 9.93
CA ILE A 462 6.76 7.27 8.70
C ILE A 462 5.96 7.83 7.52
N LEU A 463 4.65 8.07 7.70
CA LEU A 463 3.83 8.64 6.64
C LEU A 463 4.28 10.04 6.22
N GLN A 464 4.74 10.87 7.16
CA GLN A 464 5.34 12.14 6.83
C GLN A 464 6.63 11.98 6.01
N PHE A 465 7.44 10.96 6.31
CA PHE A 465 8.64 10.64 5.52
C PHE A 465 8.28 10.17 4.09
N ILE A 466 7.25 9.33 3.96
CA ILE A 466 6.71 8.91 2.66
C ILE A 466 6.17 10.11 1.87
N ALA A 467 5.41 11.00 2.52
CA ALA A 467 4.81 12.17 1.88
C ALA A 467 5.84 13.06 1.16
N LYS A 468 7.04 13.22 1.73
CA LYS A 468 8.15 13.99 1.13
C LYS A 468 8.59 13.45 -0.23
N ALA A 469 8.40 12.16 -0.48
CA ALA A 469 8.79 11.49 -1.71
C ALA A 469 7.69 11.43 -2.77
N ILE A 470 6.46 11.93 -2.48
CA ILE A 470 5.35 11.89 -3.43
C ILE A 470 5.31 13.19 -4.23
N PRO A 471 5.59 13.18 -5.55
CA PRO A 471 5.58 14.41 -6.33
C PRO A 471 4.17 14.96 -6.51
N VAL A 472 4.03 16.29 -6.46
CA VAL A 472 2.74 17.02 -6.55
C VAL A 472 1.92 16.73 -7.81
N ALA A 473 2.59 16.31 -8.89
CA ALA A 473 1.98 16.02 -10.17
C ALA A 473 1.43 14.58 -10.28
N THR A 474 1.64 13.73 -9.27
CA THR A 474 1.11 12.37 -9.24
C THR A 474 -0.35 12.33 -8.81
N ARG A 475 -1.08 11.29 -9.25
CA ARG A 475 -2.48 11.08 -8.82
C ARG A 475 -2.59 10.79 -7.31
N TRP A 476 -1.51 10.31 -6.70
CA TRP A 476 -1.45 9.98 -5.28
C TRP A 476 -1.29 11.20 -4.37
N TYR A 477 -0.71 12.30 -4.84
CA TYR A 477 -0.47 13.49 -4.01
C TYR A 477 -1.73 14.01 -3.27
N PRO A 478 -2.84 14.32 -3.96
CA PRO A 478 -4.04 14.82 -3.26
C PRO A 478 -4.67 13.78 -2.32
N VAL A 479 -4.59 12.50 -2.66
CA VAL A 479 -5.09 11.40 -1.82
C VAL A 479 -4.27 11.28 -0.55
N PHE A 480 -2.94 11.28 -0.68
CA PHE A 480 -2.01 11.11 0.43
C PHE A 480 -1.99 12.34 1.35
N GLU A 481 -2.17 13.54 0.80
CA GLU A 481 -2.30 14.76 1.61
C GLU A 481 -3.54 14.69 2.52
N ARG A 482 -4.68 14.26 1.99
CA ARG A 482 -5.90 14.06 2.80
C ARG A 482 -5.74 12.92 3.80
N TYR A 483 -5.06 11.84 3.41
CA TYR A 483 -4.74 10.73 4.29
C TYR A 483 -3.90 11.17 5.49
N LEU A 484 -2.80 11.90 5.24
CA LEU A 484 -1.90 12.40 6.27
C LEU A 484 -2.61 13.36 7.24
N LYS A 485 -3.51 14.21 6.74
CA LYS A 485 -4.37 15.07 7.58
C LYS A 485 -5.27 14.26 8.52
N GLN A 486 -5.85 13.16 8.06
CA GLN A 486 -6.70 12.29 8.89
C GLN A 486 -5.89 11.57 9.96
N VAL A 487 -4.70 11.06 9.61
CA VAL A 487 -3.79 10.42 10.58
C VAL A 487 -3.29 11.42 11.62
N ALA A 488 -2.91 12.64 11.22
CA ALA A 488 -2.54 13.70 12.17
C ALA A 488 -3.68 14.02 13.16
N GLY A 489 -4.91 14.05 12.65
CA GLY A 489 -6.10 14.20 13.48
C GLY A 489 -6.27 13.07 14.48
N ARG A 490 -6.00 11.82 14.07
CA ARG A 490 -6.05 10.65 14.95
C ARG A 490 -5.00 10.72 16.06
N VAL A 491 -3.75 11.06 15.73
CA VAL A 491 -2.69 11.31 16.72
C VAL A 491 -3.14 12.32 17.78
N LYS A 492 -3.69 13.47 17.35
CA LYS A 492 -4.24 14.48 18.25
C LYS A 492 -5.38 13.92 19.10
N GLY A 493 -6.28 13.15 18.49
CA GLY A 493 -7.41 12.52 19.17
C GLY A 493 -7.02 11.45 20.18
N PHE A 494 -5.88 10.79 20.00
CA PHE A 494 -5.31 9.84 20.96
C PHE A 494 -4.58 10.53 22.12
N GLY A 495 -4.37 11.85 22.02
CA GLY A 495 -3.71 12.67 23.03
C GLY A 495 -2.24 12.97 22.73
N GLY A 496 -1.77 12.65 21.52
CA GLY A 496 -0.48 13.10 20.99
C GLY A 496 -0.53 14.52 20.46
N ASP A 497 0.64 15.04 20.07
CA ASP A 497 0.74 16.33 19.36
C ASP A 497 1.42 16.11 18.00
N PRO A 498 0.65 16.10 16.89
CA PRO A 498 1.23 15.89 15.57
C PRO A 498 2.23 16.98 15.18
N CYS A 499 2.19 18.18 15.78
CA CYS A 499 3.13 19.26 15.47
C CYS A 499 4.54 18.99 16.01
N LEU A 500 4.69 18.08 16.98
CA LEU A 500 5.98 17.72 17.55
C LEU A 500 6.64 16.53 16.83
N ILE A 501 5.91 15.84 15.97
CA ILE A 501 6.38 14.62 15.30
C ILE A 501 6.98 15.01 13.97
N LEU A 502 8.26 14.71 13.78
CA LEU A 502 8.97 14.97 12.54
C LEU A 502 8.90 13.76 11.59
N PRO A 503 9.04 13.99 10.27
CA PRO A 503 9.22 12.92 9.28
C PRO A 503 10.39 12.00 9.65
N SER A 504 10.15 10.69 9.78
CA SER A 504 11.19 9.70 10.09
C SER A 504 10.90 8.35 9.42
N GLY A 505 11.81 7.88 8.55
CA GLY A 505 11.68 6.59 7.88
C GLY A 505 11.75 5.38 8.82
N THR A 506 12.38 5.55 9.98
CA THR A 506 12.45 4.55 11.05
C THR A 506 11.34 4.68 12.11
N GLY A 507 10.45 5.68 11.98
CA GLY A 507 9.42 5.97 12.98
C GLY A 507 9.96 6.48 14.32
N ALA A 508 11.09 7.20 14.33
CA ALA A 508 11.66 7.80 15.53
C ALA A 508 10.78 8.95 16.04
N LEU A 509 10.62 9.02 17.37
CA LEU A 509 9.87 10.06 18.06
C LEU A 509 10.79 10.97 18.89
N PRO A 510 10.35 12.21 19.19
CA PRO A 510 11.07 13.09 20.11
C PRO A 510 11.33 12.40 21.46
N GLY A 511 12.59 12.32 21.86
CA GLY A 511 12.99 11.69 23.13
C GLY A 511 13.47 10.24 23.02
N ASP A 512 13.41 9.61 21.84
CA ASP A 512 13.93 8.24 21.63
C ASP A 512 15.47 8.11 21.79
N GLY A 513 16.19 9.20 22.11
CA GLY A 513 17.64 9.21 22.35
C GLY A 513 18.51 8.88 21.13
N LYS A 514 17.89 8.45 20.02
CA LYS A 514 18.48 8.26 18.71
C LYS A 514 18.31 9.56 17.93
N GLN A 515 19.42 10.13 17.46
CA GLN A 515 19.35 11.29 16.59
C GLN A 515 18.48 10.97 15.37
N PRO A 516 17.62 11.90 14.92
CA PRO A 516 16.91 11.75 13.65
C PRO A 516 17.92 11.45 12.52
N GLU A 517 17.54 10.63 11.54
CA GLU A 517 18.40 10.37 10.39
C GLU A 517 18.81 11.69 9.72
N PRO A 518 20.10 11.87 9.39
CA PRO A 518 20.56 13.13 8.84
C PRO A 518 19.94 13.32 7.46
N CYS A 519 19.11 14.34 7.33
CA CYS A 519 18.89 14.97 6.03
C CYS A 519 20.27 15.47 5.59
N GLY A 520 20.74 15.10 4.40
CA GLY A 520 22.09 15.43 3.92
C GLY A 520 22.33 16.94 3.93
N GLY A 521 22.89 17.46 5.02
CA GLY A 521 23.04 18.89 5.28
C GLY A 521 22.88 19.25 6.75
N ASP A 522 23.63 18.60 7.65
CA ASP A 522 23.69 18.96 9.08
C ASP A 522 24.35 20.34 9.28
N GLN A 523 23.61 21.39 8.98
CA GLN A 523 23.89 22.72 9.50
C GLN A 523 22.59 23.28 10.07
N VAL A 524 22.49 23.28 11.39
CA VAL A 524 21.47 24.07 12.08
C VAL A 524 21.80 25.54 11.83
N VAL A 525 20.90 26.25 11.15
CA VAL A 525 21.08 27.67 10.86
C VAL A 525 20.51 28.46 12.03
N LYS A 526 21.31 29.40 12.55
CA LYS A 526 20.99 30.21 13.72
C LYS A 526 20.67 31.64 13.30
N PHE A 527 19.46 32.09 13.60
CA PHE A 527 19.04 33.48 13.43
C PHE A 527 18.86 34.13 14.79
N VAL A 528 19.37 35.35 14.97
CA VAL A 528 19.27 36.09 16.24
C VAL A 528 18.71 37.47 15.96
N GLY A 529 17.62 37.82 16.65
CA GLY A 529 16.94 39.07 16.41
C GLY A 529 15.90 39.40 17.46
N LYS A 530 15.03 40.35 17.15
CA LYS A 530 13.85 40.69 17.96
C LYS A 530 12.59 40.39 17.17
N VAL A 531 11.52 40.00 17.87
CA VAL A 531 10.23 39.81 17.21
C VAL A 531 9.72 41.18 16.76
N ALA A 532 9.45 41.33 15.47
CA ALA A 532 8.90 42.53 14.87
C ALA A 532 7.37 42.45 14.75
N GLY A 533 6.82 41.23 14.64
CA GLY A 533 5.39 41.01 14.57
C GLY A 533 5.01 39.54 14.67
N LEU A 534 3.76 39.30 15.06
CA LEU A 534 3.13 37.98 15.01
C LEU A 534 2.20 37.92 13.81
N VAL A 535 2.19 36.79 13.12
CA VAL A 535 1.34 36.58 11.95
C VAL A 535 0.19 35.66 12.32
N TYR A 536 -1.00 36.08 11.90
CA TYR A 536 -2.22 35.30 11.99
C TYR A 536 -2.75 35.07 10.58
N ASP A 537 -3.35 33.92 10.34
CA ASP A 537 -4.06 33.65 9.09
C ASP A 537 -5.39 34.42 9.02
N HIS A 538 -6.13 34.24 7.93
CA HIS A 538 -7.40 34.95 7.75
C HIS A 538 -8.52 34.52 8.70
N PHE A 539 -8.32 33.44 9.47
CA PHE A 539 -9.23 32.98 10.52
C PHE A 539 -8.83 33.50 11.91
N GLY A 540 -7.66 34.13 12.04
CA GLY A 540 -7.14 34.64 13.31
C GLY A 540 -6.30 33.61 14.08
N ASP A 541 -5.96 32.48 13.46
CA ASP A 541 -5.06 31.49 14.05
C ASP A 541 -3.60 31.88 13.84
N PHE A 542 -2.76 31.62 14.85
CA PHE A 542 -1.34 31.94 14.79
C PHE A 542 -0.66 31.12 13.69
N ASP A 543 -0.05 31.80 12.71
CA ASP A 543 0.58 31.20 11.52
C ASP A 543 2.08 31.48 11.43
N GLY A 544 2.63 32.28 12.34
CA GLY A 544 4.07 32.51 12.41
C GLY A 544 4.45 33.82 13.06
N PHE A 545 5.71 34.20 12.89
CA PHE A 545 6.22 35.47 13.39
C PHE A 545 7.28 36.05 12.46
N ILE A 546 7.55 37.32 12.66
CA ILE A 546 8.54 38.09 11.93
C ILE A 546 9.67 38.41 12.90
N LEU A 547 10.89 38.06 12.52
CA LEU A 547 12.11 38.36 13.25
C LEU A 547 12.88 39.46 12.51
N GLU A 548 13.21 40.53 13.23
CA GLU A 548 14.12 41.58 12.79
C GLU A 548 15.53 41.21 13.27
N GLU A 549 16.39 40.87 12.31
CA GLU A 549 17.80 40.54 12.51
C GLU A 549 18.66 41.82 12.51
N ARG A 550 19.98 41.67 12.65
CA ARG A 550 20.90 42.82 12.54
C ARG A 550 20.85 43.43 11.13
N CYS A 551 21.01 44.76 11.02
CA CYS A 551 21.02 45.53 9.76
C CYS A 551 19.67 45.61 9.02
N ASP A 552 18.55 45.75 9.74
CA ASP A 552 17.19 45.91 9.20
C ASP A 552 16.71 44.76 8.29
N HIS A 553 17.35 43.58 8.40
CA HIS A 553 16.91 42.38 7.69
C HIS A 553 15.73 41.76 8.43
N VAL A 554 14.62 41.56 7.73
CA VAL A 554 13.38 41.04 8.31
C VAL A 554 13.07 39.68 7.72
N ARG A 555 12.96 38.66 8.57
CA ARG A 555 12.71 37.28 8.17
C ARG A 555 11.41 36.79 8.75
N ARG A 556 10.65 36.03 7.96
CA ARG A 556 9.39 35.42 8.38
C ARG A 556 9.58 33.94 8.65
N PHE A 557 9.13 33.51 9.82
CA PHE A 557 9.06 32.11 10.22
C PHE A 557 7.60 31.65 10.28
N ARG A 558 7.35 30.43 9.80
CA ARG A 558 6.02 29.79 9.82
C ARG A 558 5.94 28.79 10.95
N CYS A 559 4.97 28.96 11.84
CA CYS A 559 4.73 28.03 12.93
C CYS A 559 3.33 28.23 13.51
N ARG A 560 2.68 27.15 13.97
CA ARG A 560 1.29 27.17 14.46
C ARG A 560 1.11 26.78 15.93
N GLY A 561 2.21 26.68 16.67
CA GLY A 561 2.19 26.28 18.07
C GLY A 561 1.61 27.36 18.98
N TYR A 562 0.49 27.09 19.66
CA TYR A 562 -0.17 28.06 20.55
C TYR A 562 0.70 28.48 21.75
N ARG A 563 1.51 27.55 22.30
CA ARG A 563 2.46 27.86 23.38
C ARG A 563 3.59 28.76 22.89
N LEU A 564 4.10 28.47 21.70
CA LEU A 564 5.12 29.29 21.06
C LEU A 564 4.59 30.69 20.74
N ALA A 565 3.33 30.80 20.32
CA ALA A 565 2.67 32.10 20.12
C ALA A 565 2.60 32.93 21.41
N GLN A 566 2.36 32.31 22.58
CA GLN A 566 2.38 32.99 23.87
C GLN A 566 3.80 33.47 24.23
N VAL A 567 4.79 32.58 24.12
CA VAL A 567 6.20 32.89 24.38
C VAL A 567 6.71 34.02 23.49
N LEU A 568 6.41 33.98 22.18
CA LEU A 568 6.79 35.02 21.23
C LEU A 568 6.04 36.34 21.47
N ARG A 569 4.79 36.28 21.93
CA ARG A 569 4.02 37.47 22.31
C ARG A 569 4.62 38.16 23.54
N GLU A 570 5.07 37.39 24.52
CA GLU A 570 5.80 37.91 25.68
C GLU A 570 7.15 38.50 25.27
N ALA A 571 7.94 37.74 24.49
CA ALA A 571 9.22 38.22 23.96
C ALA A 571 9.08 39.51 23.13
N TRP A 572 7.99 39.64 22.36
CA TRP A 572 7.69 40.84 21.58
C TRP A 572 7.37 42.05 22.47
N LYS A 573 6.53 41.85 23.50
CA LYS A 573 6.19 42.90 24.48
C LYS A 573 7.41 43.38 25.25
N ASP A 574 8.26 42.44 25.67
CA ASP A 574 9.43 42.72 26.49
C ASP A 574 10.64 43.16 25.66
N ARG A 575 10.49 43.22 24.33
CA ARG A 575 11.57 43.51 23.37
C ARG A 575 12.80 42.63 23.62
N ALA A 576 12.56 41.38 24.02
CA ALA A 576 13.58 40.39 24.32
C ALA A 576 14.28 39.91 23.05
N THR A 577 15.56 39.57 23.19
CA THR A 577 16.31 38.91 22.11
C THR A 577 15.80 37.48 21.97
N VAL A 578 15.55 37.07 20.74
CA VAL A 578 15.11 35.73 20.36
C VAL A 578 16.14 35.11 19.44
N THR A 579 16.56 33.89 19.77
CA THR A 579 17.35 33.04 18.86
C THR A 579 16.42 31.99 18.27
N VAL A 580 16.43 31.87 16.95
CA VAL A 580 15.65 30.88 16.19
C VAL A 580 16.64 29.92 15.55
N LEU A 581 16.45 28.63 15.79
CA LEU A 581 17.20 27.56 15.15
C LEU A 581 16.31 26.91 14.09
N THR A 582 16.84 26.75 12.88
CA THR A 582 16.13 26.09 11.77
C THR A 582 16.98 24.99 11.15
N ASP A 583 16.31 24.12 10.41
CA ASP A 583 16.97 23.21 9.49
C ASP A 583 17.57 24.02 8.32
N SER A 584 18.74 23.62 7.81
CA SER A 584 19.27 24.19 6.56
C SER A 584 18.38 23.89 5.35
N CYS A 585 17.60 22.82 5.42
CA CYS A 585 16.68 22.40 4.37
C CYS A 585 15.35 23.18 4.39
N ASP A 586 14.99 23.80 5.51
CA ASP A 586 13.83 24.71 5.63
C ASP A 586 14.08 25.80 6.67
N GLU A 587 14.78 26.85 6.24
CA GLU A 587 15.02 28.06 7.06
C GLU A 587 13.75 28.83 7.43
N SER A 588 12.58 28.45 6.89
CA SER A 588 11.31 29.10 7.19
C SER A 588 10.58 28.47 8.37
N CYS A 589 10.99 27.29 8.83
CA CYS A 589 10.36 26.54 9.91
C CYS A 589 11.27 26.48 11.15
N PRO A 590 10.87 27.10 12.28
CA PRO A 590 11.65 27.07 13.50
C PRO A 590 11.59 25.69 14.16
N ILE A 591 12.76 25.08 14.39
CA ILE A 591 12.91 23.86 15.19
C ILE A 591 12.88 24.22 16.67
N GLU A 592 13.60 25.29 17.05
CA GLU A 592 13.72 25.73 18.43
C GLU A 592 13.76 27.26 18.51
N VAL A 593 13.13 27.81 19.55
CA VAL A 593 13.10 29.24 19.83
C VAL A 593 13.55 29.47 21.27
N ILE A 594 14.67 30.17 21.42
CA ILE A 594 15.28 30.51 22.71
C ILE A 594 15.00 31.99 22.99
N VAL A 595 14.32 32.28 24.10
CA VAL A 595 14.04 33.64 24.57
C VAL A 595 15.04 34.02 25.64
N GLY A 596 15.76 35.13 25.42
CA GLY A 596 16.82 35.60 26.31
C GLY A 596 18.22 35.17 25.89
N GLY A 597 19.22 35.93 26.35
CA GLY A 597 20.62 35.80 25.98
C GLY A 597 21.30 37.17 25.88
N GLU A 598 22.61 37.24 26.12
CA GLU A 598 23.36 38.46 25.83
C GLU A 598 23.31 38.75 24.32
N PRO A 599 23.08 39.99 23.90
CA PRO A 599 23.30 40.36 22.50
C PRO A 599 24.77 40.02 22.20
N SER A 600 25.03 39.14 21.23
CA SER A 600 26.42 38.91 20.78
C SER A 600 27.05 40.27 20.48
N GLY A 601 28.25 40.53 21.01
CA GLY A 601 28.92 41.83 20.91
C GLY A 601 28.90 42.38 19.48
N CYS A 602 28.90 43.70 19.34
CA CYS A 602 29.16 44.30 18.04
C CYS A 602 30.58 43.94 17.61
N CYS A 603 30.67 43.21 16.49
CA CYS A 603 31.90 42.79 15.82
C CYS A 603 32.72 41.72 16.56
N ASP A 604 32.65 40.48 16.07
CA ASP A 604 33.81 39.62 15.81
C ASP A 604 33.51 38.75 14.58
#